data_AF-A0A2K3KX56-F1
#
_entry.id   AF-A0A2K3KX56-F1
#
_cell.length_a   1.000
_cell.length_b   1.000
_cell.length_c   1.000
_cell.angle_alpha   90.00
_cell.angle_beta   90.00
_cell.angle_gamma   90.00
#
_symmetry.space_group_name_H-M   'P 1'
#
loop_
_entity.id
_entity.type
_entity.pdbx_description
1 polymer ?
#
loop_
_entity_poly.entity_id
_entity_poly.type
_entity_poly.pdbx_seq_one_letter_code
_entity_poly.pdbx_strand_id
1 'polypeptide(L)' 'MKESKSILDGLTGYAKPGQLLAIMGPSGCGKSTLLDALAGRLGSNTRQSGEILINGNKQALAYG' A
#
# COMPACT_ATOMS: atom_id res chain seq x y z
N MET A 1 -8.67 -16.61 -19.37
CA MET A 1 -9.05 -15.55 -18.41
C MET A 1 -7.84 -15.31 -17.51
N LYS A 2 -7.36 -14.07 -17.36
CA LYS A 2 -6.16 -13.79 -16.55
C LYS A 2 -6.60 -13.78 -15.07
N GLU A 3 -6.09 -14.71 -14.28
CA GLU A 3 -6.40 -14.76 -12.85
C GLU A 3 -5.86 -13.52 -12.13
N SER A 4 -6.71 -12.88 -11.33
CA SER A 4 -6.31 -11.78 -10.46
C SER A 4 -5.59 -12.35 -9.24
N LYS A 5 -4.28 -12.12 -9.14
CA LYS A 5 -3.48 -12.51 -7.98
C LYS A 5 -3.48 -11.39 -6.94
N SER A 6 -3.87 -11.72 -5.71
CA SER A 6 -3.69 -10.80 -4.57
C SER A 6 -2.22 -10.80 -4.14
N ILE A 7 -1.63 -9.60 -4.03
CA ILE A 7 -0.26 -9.40 -3.52
C ILE A 7 -0.27 -8.90 -2.08
N LEU A 8 -1.26 -8.07 -1.72
CA LEU A 8 -1.48 -7.53 -0.39
C LEU A 8 -2.91 -7.87 0.02
N ASP A 9 -3.11 -8.35 1.24
CA ASP A 9 -4.42 -8.79 1.71
C ASP A 9 -4.64 -8.42 3.18
N GLY A 10 -5.73 -7.71 3.48
CA GLY A 10 -6.15 -7.40 4.85
C GLY A 10 -5.15 -6.61 5.72
N LEU A 11 -4.28 -5.79 5.12
CA LEU A 11 -3.28 -5.03 5.88
C LEU A 11 -3.89 -3.87 6.69
N THR A 12 -3.40 -3.70 7.92
CA THR A 12 -3.66 -2.53 8.77
C THR A 12 -2.34 -2.05 9.38
N GLY A 13 -2.23 -0.73 9.63
CA GLY A 13 -1.02 -0.16 10.22
C GLY A 13 -1.10 1.36 10.33
N TYR A 14 -0.13 1.94 11.04
CA TYR A 14 0.01 3.39 11.17
C TYR A 14 1.48 3.77 11.30
N ALA A 15 1.82 5.01 10.95
CA ALA A 15 3.10 5.63 11.23
C ALA A 15 2.88 6.88 12.07
N LYS A 16 3.74 7.11 13.08
CA LYS A 16 3.67 8.29 13.94
C LYS A 16 4.77 9.29 13.57
N PRO A 17 4.49 10.61 13.65
CA PRO A 17 5.54 11.62 13.52
C PRO A 17 6.70 11.37 14.50
N GLY A 18 7.93 11.60 14.05
CA GLY A 18 9.14 11.41 14.85
C GLY A 18 9.59 9.96 15.03
N GLN A 19 8.96 8.99 14.36
CA GLN A 19 9.36 7.57 14.41
C GLN A 19 9.85 7.09 13.04
N LEU A 20 10.89 6.26 13.06
CA LEU A 20 11.31 5.48 11.90
C LEU A 20 10.56 4.14 11.91
N LEU A 21 9.70 3.93 10.91
CA LEU A 21 9.00 2.67 10.69
C LEU A 21 9.71 1.87 9.58
N ALA A 22 10.04 0.61 9.86
CA ALA A 22 10.64 -0.29 8.89
C ALA A 22 9.67 -1.42 8.50
N ILE A 23 9.61 -1.74 7.20
CA ILE A 23 8.86 -2.89 6.67
C ILE A 23 9.87 -3.99 6.37
N MET A 24 9.73 -5.14 7.03
CA MET A 24 10.66 -6.27 6.92
C MET A 24 9.95 -7.54 6.44
N GLY A 25 10.70 -8.46 5.82
CA GLY A 25 10.16 -9.73 5.33
C GLY A 25 10.97 -10.31 4.16
N PRO A 26 10.74 -11.58 3.79
CA PRO A 26 11.49 -12.29 2.75
C PRO A 26 11.30 -11.66 1.36
N SER A 27 12.19 -11.98 0.41
CA SER A 27 12.03 -11.50 -0.97
C SER A 27 10.71 -11.98 -1.57
N GLY A 28 10.03 -11.10 -2.33
CA GLY A 28 8.75 -11.42 -2.96
C GLY A 28 7.49 -11.31 -2.08
N CYS A 29 7.61 -10.98 -0.79
CA CYS A 29 6.44 -10.88 0.11
C CYS A 29 5.61 -9.58 -0.03
N GLY A 30 5.89 -8.73 -1.03
CA GLY A 30 5.09 -7.54 -1.31
C GLY A 30 5.51 -6.23 -0.61
N LYS A 31 6.69 -6.14 0.03
CA LYS A 31 7.16 -4.92 0.71
C LYS A 31 7.20 -3.69 -0.20
N SER A 32 7.86 -3.81 -1.36
CA SER A 32 7.93 -2.72 -2.35
C SER A 32 6.55 -2.42 -2.91
N THR A 33 5.71 -3.43 -3.14
CA THR A 33 4.33 -3.25 -3.58
C THR A 33 3.48 -2.48 -2.57
N LEU A 34 3.68 -2.72 -1.26
CA LEU A 34 3.02 -1.95 -0.20
C LEU A 34 3.47 -0.48 -0.21
N LEU A 35 4.77 -0.23 -0.37
CA LEU A 35 5.29 1.14 -0.48
C LEU A 35 4.79 1.85 -1.75
N ASP A 36 4.74 1.16 -2.88
CA ASP A 36 4.19 1.71 -4.12
C ASP A 36 2.69 1.99 -3.99
N ALA A 37 1.93 1.12 -3.32
CA ALA A 37 0.51 1.34 -3.04
C ALA A 37 0.26 2.58 -2.16
N LEU A 38 1.07 2.77 -1.10
CA LEU A 38 0.99 3.95 -0.25
C LEU A 38 1.43 5.23 -0.99
N ALA A 39 2.36 5.12 -1.93
CA ALA A 39 2.86 6.24 -2.73
C ALA A 39 2.00 6.58 -3.95
N GLY A 40 0.93 5.82 -4.24
CA GLY A 40 0.13 5.99 -5.46
C GLY A 40 0.88 5.59 -6.74
N ARG A 41 1.86 4.70 -6.67
CA ARG A 41 2.72 4.33 -7.81
C ARG A 41 2.34 2.99 -8.46
N LEU A 42 1.14 2.50 -8.20
CA LEU A 42 0.65 1.26 -8.80
C LEU A 42 0.34 1.46 -10.29
N GLY A 43 0.59 0.42 -11.09
CA GLY A 43 0.27 0.44 -12.51
C GLY A 43 -1.23 0.45 -12.77
N SER A 44 -1.65 0.94 -13.93
CA SER A 44 -3.06 1.04 -14.35
C SER A 44 -3.84 -0.29 -14.35
N ASN A 45 -3.15 -1.42 -14.39
CA ASN A 45 -3.74 -2.76 -14.34
C ASN A 45 -3.91 -3.31 -12.90
N THR A 46 -3.56 -2.53 -11.88
CA THR A 46 -3.64 -2.92 -10.47
C THR A 46 -4.89 -2.33 -9.84
N ARG A 47 -5.61 -3.15 -9.07
CA ARG A 47 -6.73 -2.69 -8.25
C ARG A 47 -6.30 -2.58 -6.81
N GLN A 48 -6.72 -1.51 -6.16
CA GLN A 48 -6.54 -1.27 -4.74
C GLN A 48 -7.90 -1.02 -4.09
N SER A 49 -8.07 -1.50 -2.86
CA SER A 49 -9.23 -1.25 -2.02
C SER A 49 -8.77 -0.92 -0.60
N GLY A 50 -9.68 -0.35 0.20
CA GLY A 50 -9.42 0.08 1.57
C GLY A 50 -9.30 1.59 1.71
N GLU A 51 -8.78 2.03 2.86
CA GLU A 51 -8.69 3.43 3.22
C GLU A 51 -7.29 3.77 3.72
N ILE A 52 -6.77 4.91 3.28
CA ILE A 52 -5.53 5.49 3.77
C ILE A 52 -5.86 6.86 4.33
N LEU A 53 -5.45 7.10 5.56
CA LEU A 53 -5.66 8.35 6.26
C LEU A 53 -4.31 9.04 6.47
N ILE A 54 -4.22 10.31 6.08
CA ILE A 54 -3.08 11.18 6.41
C ILE A 54 -3.58 12.22 7.40
N ASN A 55 -3.03 12.22 8.62
CA ASN A 55 -3.44 13.09 9.73
C ASN A 55 -4.95 13.04 10.00
N GLY A 56 -5.54 11.84 9.93
CA GLY A 56 -6.97 11.62 10.15
C GLY A 56 -7.87 11.92 8.95
N ASN A 57 -7.33 12.43 7.84
CA ASN A 57 -8.11 12.74 6.64
C ASN A 57 -7.95 11.63 5.60
N LYS A 58 -9.07 11.10 5.11
CA LYS A 58 -9.09 10.12 4.02
C LYS A 58 -8.44 10.72 2.78
N GLN A 59 -7.45 10.04 2.23
CA GLN A 59 -6.81 10.43 0.98
C GLN A 59 -7.38 9.64 -0.17
N ALA A 60 -7.81 10.36 -1.21
CA ALA A 60 -7.84 9.78 -2.54
C ALA A 60 -6.38 9.67 -2.97
N LEU A 61 -5.89 8.46 -3.22
CA LEU A 61 -4.59 8.27 -3.85
C LEU A 61 -4.71 8.82 -5.28
N ALA A 62 -4.43 10.11 -5.44
CA ALA A 62 -4.70 10.89 -6.63
C ALA A 62 -3.49 10.99 -7.58
N TYR A 63 -2.38 10.38 -7.21
CA TYR A 63 -1.25 10.19 -8.12
C TYR A 63 -1.35 8.76 -8.65
N GLY A 64 -1.50 8.64 -9.97
CA GLY A 64 -1.85 7.41 -10.70
C GLY A 64 -2.71 7.73 -11.91
#